data_AF-A0A6N9BBX9-F1
#
_entry.id   AF-A0A6N9BBX9-F1
#
_cell.length_a   1.000
_cell.length_b   1.000
_cell.length_c   1.000
_cell.angle_alpha   90.00
_cell.angle_beta   90.00
_cell.angle_gamma   90.00
#
_symmetry.space_group_name_H-M   'P 1'
#
loop_
_entity.id
_entity.type
_entity.pdbx_description
1 polymer ?
#
loop_
_entity_poly.entity_id
_entity_poly.type
_entity_poly.pdbx_seq_one_letter_code
_entity_poly.pdbx_strand_id
1 'polypeptide(L)'
;MSKPPKPIPVTIVLDADVLYSYHRRNIILFFFQEGLFRVRWTDIILDEWTRNLVKNRPEKRDSIQNQEAKMRETFPGALVTGFEQHIADLELPDPGMIAMYWQQLSNVVLNT
;
A
#
# COMPACT_ATOMS: atom_id res chain seq x y z
N MET A 1 -21.80 -31.80 1.45
CA MET A 1 -21.34 -30.73 2.36
C MET A 1 -20.39 -29.84 1.58
N SER A 2 -20.79 -28.62 1.24
CA SER A 2 -19.89 -27.68 0.55
C SER A 2 -18.75 -27.31 1.49
N LYS A 3 -17.52 -27.26 0.95
CA LYS A 3 -16.33 -26.86 1.69
C LYS A 3 -16.60 -25.48 2.32
N PRO A 4 -16.29 -25.25 3.61
CA PRO A 4 -16.49 -23.94 4.21
C PRO A 4 -15.74 -22.88 3.41
N PRO A 5 -16.27 -21.65 3.30
CA PRO A 5 -15.55 -20.57 2.63
C PRO A 5 -14.16 -20.45 3.25
N LYS A 6 -13.12 -20.45 2.41
CA LYS A 6 -11.73 -20.30 2.85
C LYS A 6 -11.68 -19.02 3.71
N PRO A 7 -11.13 -19.06 4.94
CA PRO A 7 -11.08 -17.88 5.80
C PRO A 7 -10.48 -16.72 5.03
N ILE A 8 -11.06 -15.53 5.19
CA ILE A 8 -10.53 -14.33 4.55
C ILE A 8 -9.09 -14.17 5.07
N PRO A 9 -8.08 -14.26 4.19
CA PRO A 9 -6.72 -14.19 4.62
C PRO A 9 -6.46 -12.77 5.15
N VAL A 10 -5.60 -12.65 6.16
CA VAL A 10 -5.25 -11.38 6.84
C VAL A 10 -5.09 -10.25 5.83
N THR A 11 -5.62 -9.07 6.13
CA THR A 11 -5.40 -7.87 5.30
C THR A 11 -4.22 -7.11 5.88
N ILE A 12 -3.26 -6.74 5.03
CA ILE A 12 -2.11 -5.92 5.40
C ILE A 12 -2.11 -4.63 4.58
N VAL A 13 -1.69 -3.54 5.21
CA VAL A 13 -1.40 -2.27 4.52
C VAL A 13 0.10 -2.22 4.28
N LEU A 14 0.53 -1.92 3.07
CA LEU A 14 1.96 -1.77 2.78
C LEU A 14 2.45 -0.37 3.07
N ASP A 15 3.62 -0.30 3.67
CA ASP A 15 4.40 0.93 3.78
C ASP A 15 5.13 1.22 2.45
N ALA A 16 5.37 2.52 2.18
CA ALA A 16 6.23 2.97 1.09
C ALA A 16 7.63 2.33 1.15
N ASP A 17 8.20 2.12 2.34
CA ASP A 17 9.52 1.49 2.51
C ASP A 17 9.56 0.01 2.12
N VAL A 18 8.42 -0.68 2.27
CA VAL A 18 8.26 -2.06 1.79
C VAL A 18 8.22 -2.08 0.27
N LEU A 19 7.49 -1.13 -0.34
CA LEU A 19 7.36 -1.00 -1.79
C LEU A 19 8.61 -0.46 -2.49
N TYR A 20 9.40 0.36 -1.80
CA TYR A 20 10.63 0.98 -2.34
C TYR A 20 11.64 -0.08 -2.81
N SER A 21 11.82 -1.15 -2.03
CA SER A 21 12.74 -2.24 -2.38
C SER A 21 12.09 -3.22 -3.34
N TYR A 22 12.69 -3.40 -4.52
CA TYR A 22 12.28 -4.40 -5.53
C TYR A 22 12.03 -5.81 -4.94
N HIS A 23 12.96 -6.32 -4.11
CA HIS A 23 12.85 -7.67 -3.56
C HIS A 23 11.66 -7.83 -2.62
N ARG A 24 11.55 -6.95 -1.60
CA ARG A 24 10.41 -6.91 -0.67
C ARG A 24 9.09 -6.78 -1.41
N ARG A 25 8.96 -5.79 -2.30
CA ARG A 25 7.76 -5.57 -3.08
C ARG A 25 7.33 -6.81 -3.85
N ASN A 26 8.23 -7.43 -4.60
CA ASN A 26 7.87 -8.59 -5.43
C ASN A 26 7.48 -9.81 -4.62
N ILE A 27 8.18 -10.10 -3.51
CA ILE A 27 7.84 -11.23 -2.65
C ILE A 27 6.44 -11.03 -2.04
N ILE A 28 6.14 -9.82 -1.56
CA ILE A 28 4.84 -9.49 -0.97
C ILE A 28 3.71 -9.54 -2.00
N LEU A 29 3.92 -8.97 -3.19
CA LEU A 29 2.92 -9.02 -4.27
C LEU A 29 2.73 -10.43 -4.82
N PHE A 30 3.77 -11.25 -4.84
CA PHE A 30 3.66 -12.67 -5.16
C PHE A 30 2.77 -13.40 -4.13
N PHE A 31 3.01 -13.20 -2.83
CA PHE A 31 2.17 -13.80 -1.79
C PHE A 31 0.71 -13.32 -1.81
N PHE A 32 0.49 -12.06 -2.20
CA PHE A 32 -0.85 -11.55 -2.44
C PHE A 32 -1.53 -12.28 -3.59
N GLN A 33 -0.82 -12.44 -4.72
CA GLN A 33 -1.32 -13.14 -5.90
C GLN A 33 -1.64 -14.62 -5.60
N GLU A 34 -0.83 -15.27 -4.76
CA GLU A 34 -1.08 -16.65 -4.26
C GLU A 34 -2.20 -16.73 -3.20
N GLY A 35 -2.79 -15.60 -2.83
CA GLY A 35 -3.93 -15.53 -1.91
C GLY A 35 -3.57 -15.87 -0.46
N LEU A 36 -2.34 -15.60 -0.03
CA LEU A 36 -1.88 -15.81 1.36
C LEU A 36 -2.34 -14.71 2.32
N PHE A 37 -2.45 -13.47 1.82
CA PHE A 37 -3.01 -12.29 2.50
C PHE A 37 -3.57 -11.33 1.47
N ARG A 38 -4.45 -10.41 1.88
CA ARG A 38 -4.87 -9.28 1.06
C ARG A 38 -3.96 -8.10 1.31
N VAL A 39 -3.67 -7.34 0.26
CA VAL A 39 -2.82 -6.16 0.35
C VAL A 39 -3.64 -4.92 0.08
N ARG A 40 -3.37 -3.86 0.85
CA ARG A 40 -3.92 -2.51 0.63
C ARG A 40 -2.81 -1.46 0.58
N TRP A 41 -3.02 -0.42 -0.21
CA TRP A 41 -2.20 0.79 -0.27
C TRP A 41 -3.06 2.01 -0.66
N THR A 42 -2.55 3.20 -0.43
CA THR A 42 -3.19 4.47 -0.80
C THR A 42 -2.36 5.17 -1.88
N ASP A 43 -2.92 6.21 -2.51
CA ASP A 43 -2.15 7.04 -3.45
C ASP A 43 -0.94 7.71 -2.76
N ILE A 44 -1.07 8.07 -1.48
CA ILE A 44 0.03 8.63 -0.69
C ILE A 44 1.21 7.65 -0.61
N ILE A 45 0.94 6.38 -0.33
CA ILE A 45 1.96 5.32 -0.26
C ILE A 45 2.62 5.13 -1.63
N LEU A 46 1.82 5.05 -2.70
CA LEU A 46 2.33 4.86 -4.06
C LEU A 46 3.20 6.04 -4.51
N ASP A 47 2.78 7.26 -4.22
CA ASP A 47 3.53 8.48 -4.52
C ASP A 47 4.82 8.57 -3.71
N GLU A 48 4.81 8.18 -2.44
CA GLU A 48 5.99 8.26 -1.59
C GLU A 48 7.12 7.34 -2.09
N TRP A 49 6.85 6.05 -2.33
CA TRP A 49 7.90 5.14 -2.75
C TRP A 49 8.42 5.48 -4.16
N THR A 50 7.54 5.90 -5.07
CA THR A 50 7.94 6.29 -6.44
C THR A 50 8.77 7.56 -6.43
N ARG A 51 8.34 8.63 -5.73
CA ARG A 51 9.10 9.89 -5.63
C ARG A 51 10.47 9.64 -5.00
N ASN A 52 10.54 8.88 -3.91
CA ASN A 52 11.81 8.57 -3.23
C ASN A 52 12.73 7.74 -4.14
N LEU A 53 12.20 6.77 -4.87
CA LEU A 53 13.03 5.95 -5.77
C LEU A 53 13.49 6.74 -7.00
N VAL A 54 12.65 7.61 -7.57
CA VAL A 54 13.03 8.51 -8.68
C VAL A 54 14.09 9.51 -8.22
N LYS A 55 13.99 10.03 -6.99
CA LYS A 55 15.02 10.91 -6.41
C LYS A 55 16.39 10.20 -6.34
N ASN A 56 16.40 8.93 -5.98
CA ASN A 56 17.64 8.14 -5.82
C ASN A 56 18.13 7.49 -7.13
N ARG A 57 17.24 7.27 -8.11
CA ARG A 57 17.48 6.61 -9.40
C ARG A 57 16.74 7.33 -10.53
N PRO A 58 17.08 8.60 -10.83
CA PRO A 58 16.36 9.40 -11.81
C PRO A 58 16.38 8.78 -13.22
N GLU A 59 17.42 8.02 -13.55
CA GLU A 59 17.55 7.28 -14.81
C GLU A 59 16.49 6.19 -15.00
N LYS A 60 15.78 5.80 -13.93
CA LYS A 60 14.75 4.75 -13.95
C LYS A 60 13.32 5.30 -13.90
N ARG A 61 13.12 6.63 -13.99
CA ARG A 61 11.80 7.27 -13.85
C ARG A 61 10.69 6.56 -14.61
N ASP A 62 10.86 6.38 -15.91
CA ASP A 62 9.83 5.78 -16.76
C ASP A 62 9.56 4.32 -16.37
N SER A 63 10.62 3.57 -16.01
CA SER A 63 10.48 2.20 -15.52
C SER A 63 9.72 2.12 -14.20
N ILE A 64 9.95 3.07 -13.29
CA ILE A 64 9.28 3.16 -11.98
C ILE A 64 7.79 3.48 -12.17
N GLN A 65 7.49 4.47 -13.02
CA GLN A 65 6.10 4.84 -13.34
C GLN A 65 5.35 3.69 -14.02
N ASN A 66 5.99 3.01 -14.97
CA ASN A 66 5.40 1.83 -15.62
C ASN A 66 5.16 0.67 -14.62
N GLN A 67 6.03 0.51 -13.62
CA GLN A 67 5.84 -0.49 -12.57
C GLN A 67 4.64 -0.15 -11.67
N GLU A 68 4.52 1.11 -11.26
CA GLU A 68 3.40 1.59 -10.45
C GLU A 68 2.07 1.43 -11.20
N ALA A 69 2.01 1.81 -12.48
CA ALA A 69 0.83 1.63 -13.32
C ALA A 69 0.42 0.15 -13.44
N LYS A 70 1.40 -0.75 -13.65
CA LYS A 70 1.17 -2.21 -13.66
C LYS A 70 0.65 -2.72 -12.33
N MET A 71 1.13 -2.20 -11.21
CA MET A 71 0.61 -2.59 -9.90
C MET A 71 -0.86 -2.23 -9.76
N ARG A 72 -1.28 -1.03 -10.20
CA ARG A 72 -2.70 -0.64 -10.18
C ARG A 72 -3.56 -1.54 -11.06
N GLU A 73 -3.09 -1.82 -12.26
CA GLU A 73 -3.79 -2.68 -13.22
C GLU A 73 -3.93 -4.13 -12.70
N THR A 74 -2.87 -4.68 -12.12
CA THR A 74 -2.82 -6.07 -11.66
C THR A 74 -3.64 -6.26 -10.36
N PHE A 75 -3.71 -5.22 -9.53
CA PHE A 75 -4.29 -5.30 -8.18
C PHE A 75 -5.36 -4.22 -7.95
N PRO A 76 -6.46 -4.20 -8.71
CA PRO A 76 -7.45 -3.12 -8.65
C PRO A 76 -8.15 -2.99 -7.29
N GLY A 77 -8.24 -4.08 -6.51
CA GLY A 77 -8.83 -4.07 -5.16
C GLY A 77 -7.89 -3.63 -4.03
N ALA A 78 -6.62 -3.35 -4.33
CA ALA A 78 -5.63 -2.98 -3.33
C ALA A 78 -5.62 -1.47 -3.03
N LEU A 79 -6.12 -0.63 -3.94
CA LEU A 79 -6.21 0.80 -3.70
C LEU A 79 -7.31 1.11 -2.68
N VAL A 80 -6.97 1.88 -1.65
CA VAL A 80 -7.90 2.44 -0.67
C VAL A 80 -7.97 3.95 -0.85
N THR A 81 -9.18 4.48 -0.90
CA THR A 81 -9.50 5.91 -1.09
C THR A 81 -10.57 6.33 -0.09
N GLY A 82 -10.75 7.64 0.12
CA GLY A 82 -11.79 8.17 1.00
C GLY A 82 -11.51 7.97 2.49
N PHE A 83 -10.26 7.65 2.85
CA PHE A 83 -9.84 7.51 4.23
C PHE A 83 -9.51 8.86 4.88
N GLU A 84 -9.37 9.92 4.08
CA GLU A 84 -8.98 11.26 4.49
C GLU A 84 -9.94 11.86 5.53
N GLN A 85 -11.24 11.55 5.42
CA GLN A 85 -12.26 11.98 6.37
C GLN A 85 -12.02 11.44 7.79
N HIS A 86 -11.40 10.27 7.90
CA HIS A 86 -11.05 9.67 9.18
C HIS A 86 -9.72 10.18 9.74
N ILE A 87 -8.92 10.89 8.94
CA ILE A 87 -7.67 11.52 9.40
C ILE A 87 -8.00 12.74 10.26
N ALA A 88 -9.08 13.46 9.95
CA ALA A 88 -9.49 14.64 10.70
C ALA A 88 -9.79 14.35 12.19
N ASP A 89 -10.17 13.11 12.49
CA ASP A 89 -10.45 12.65 13.85
C ASP A 89 -9.19 12.12 14.57
N LEU A 90 -8.03 12.09 13.91
CA LEU A 90 -6.77 11.68 14.52
C LEU A 90 -6.11 12.86 15.24
N GLU A 91 -5.90 12.70 16.53
CA GLU A 91 -4.99 13.58 17.29
C GLU A 91 -3.54 13.28 16.90
N LEU A 92 -3.04 13.98 15.87
CA LEU A 92 -1.65 13.92 15.44
C LEU A 92 -0.82 14.96 16.19
N PRO A 93 0.26 14.57 16.91
CA PRO A 93 1.21 15.48 17.53
C PRO A 93 1.87 16.48 16.58
N ASP A 94 1.93 16.17 15.28
CA ASP A 94 2.38 17.09 14.22
C ASP A 94 1.55 16.89 12.92
N PRO A 95 0.80 17.92 12.47
CA PRO A 95 0.03 17.87 11.22
C PRO A 95 0.86 17.64 9.95
N GLY A 96 2.16 17.97 9.95
CA GLY A 96 3.06 17.78 8.80
C GLY A 96 3.55 16.33 8.63
N MET A 97 3.26 15.47 9.61
CA MET A 97 3.86 14.15 9.77
C MET A 97 2.83 13.02 9.65
N ILE A 98 1.86 13.15 8.75
CA ILE A 98 0.88 12.09 8.46
C ILE A 98 1.59 10.75 8.13
N ALA A 99 2.77 10.82 7.51
CA ALA A 99 3.63 9.66 7.20
C ALA A 99 4.34 9.02 8.42
N MET A 100 4.22 9.56 9.64
CA MET A 100 4.76 8.91 10.85
C MET A 100 3.68 8.22 11.69
N TYR A 101 2.39 8.45 11.42
CA TYR A 101 1.26 7.88 12.16
C TYR A 101 0.54 6.77 11.40
N TRP A 102 1.31 5.98 10.64
CA TRP A 102 0.80 4.83 9.87
C TRP A 102 0.09 3.79 10.74
N GLN A 103 0.40 3.68 12.03
CA GLN A 103 -0.28 2.74 12.93
C GLN A 103 -1.74 3.15 13.24
N GLN A 104 -2.05 4.45 13.17
CA GLN A 104 -3.42 4.95 13.31
C GLN A 104 -4.16 4.96 11.97
N LEU A 105 -3.48 5.30 10.88
CA LEU A 105 -4.03 5.22 9.52
C LEU A 105 -4.28 3.78 9.06
N SER A 106 -3.47 2.80 9.50
CA SER A 106 -3.66 1.40 9.14
C SER A 106 -4.99 0.88 9.65
N ASN A 107 -5.43 1.24 10.85
CA ASN A 107 -6.75 0.83 11.36
C ASN A 107 -7.88 1.43 10.54
N VAL A 108 -7.75 2.67 10.07
CA VAL A 108 -8.72 3.28 9.17
C VAL A 108 -8.74 2.54 7.84
N VAL A 109 -7.57 2.39 7.19
CA VAL A 109 -7.42 1.75 5.87
C VAL A 109 -7.80 0.26 5.90
N LEU A 110 -7.66 -0.43 7.03
CA LEU A 110 -8.08 -1.81 7.21
C LEU A 110 -9.59 -1.97 7.42
N ASN A 111 -10.27 -0.93 7.92
CA ASN A 111 -11.70 -0.95 8.22
C ASN A 111 -12.58 -0.35 7.10
N THR A 112 -11.95 0.13 6.01
CA THR A 112 -12.60 0.60 4.78
C THR A 112 -12.54 -0.44 3.67
#